data_AF-A0A453BDW3-F1
#
_entry.id   AF-A0A453BDW3-F1
#
_cell.length_a   1.000
_cell.length_b   1.000
_cell.length_c   1.000
_cell.angle_alpha   90.00
_cell.angle_beta   90.00
_cell.angle_gamma   90.00
#
_symmetry.space_group_name_H-M   'P 1'
#
loop_
_entity.id
_entity.type
_entity.pdbx_description
1 polymer ?
#
loop_
_entity_poly.entity_id
_entity_poly.type
_entity_poly.pdbx_seq_one_letter_code
_entity_poly.pdbx_strand_id
1 'polypeptide(L)'
;LRLRDRALKIFLNQGSSWKGINHHHPATFDTLAMDPSVKQAVIDDLDRFLKRKEYYRRIGKAWKRGYLLYGPPGTGKSSLVAAMANYLRFNLYDLDLSGIRELLSVVEVTPAEVSEMLLRSEDVDVALRVLIEFLQQRRCKTNEVN
;
A
#
# COMPACT_ATOMS: atom_id res chain seq x y z
N LEU A 1 -22.60 -14.44 -8.44
CA LEU A 1 -23.32 -13.22 -8.89
C LEU A 1 -23.64 -12.21 -7.77
N ARG A 2 -22.94 -12.20 -6.61
CA ARG A 2 -23.25 -11.32 -5.45
C ARG A 2 -22.24 -10.19 -5.16
N LEU A 3 -21.28 -9.93 -6.06
CA LEU A 3 -20.20 -8.95 -5.80
C LEU A 3 -20.47 -7.54 -6.35
N ARG A 4 -21.59 -7.30 -7.04
CA ARG A 4 -21.80 -6.02 -7.76
C ARG A 4 -22.32 -4.86 -6.90
N ASP A 5 -22.83 -5.10 -5.69
CA ASP A 5 -23.48 -4.06 -4.87
C ASP A 5 -22.75 -3.67 -3.59
N ARG A 6 -21.53 -4.19 -3.35
CA ARG A 6 -20.78 -3.81 -2.15
C ARG A 6 -20.11 -2.46 -2.37
N ALA A 7 -20.53 -1.46 -1.62
CA ALA A 7 -19.79 -0.20 -1.49
C ALA A 7 -18.38 -0.49 -0.94
N LEU A 8 -17.36 -0.01 -1.66
CA LEU A 8 -15.98 -0.05 -1.17
C LEU A 8 -15.86 0.87 0.03
N LYS A 9 -14.94 0.56 0.95
CA LYS A 9 -14.67 1.38 2.12
C LYS A 9 -13.22 1.82 2.14
N ILE A 10 -12.96 3.04 2.61
CA ILE A 10 -11.64 3.43 3.11
C ILE A 10 -11.68 3.24 4.61
N PHE A 11 -10.73 2.49 5.14
CA PHE A 11 -10.48 2.38 6.57
C PHE A 11 -9.33 3.31 6.94
N LEU A 12 -9.57 4.23 7.86
CA LEU A 12 -8.55 5.09 8.44
C LEU A 12 -8.09 4.49 9.77
N ASN A 13 -6.78 4.44 9.99
CA ASN A 13 -6.25 4.06 11.29
C ASN A 13 -6.42 5.22 12.29
N GLN A 14 -7.32 5.06 13.27
CA GLN A 14 -7.53 6.04 14.35
C GLN A 14 -7.22 5.37 15.69
N GLY A 15 -5.97 5.51 16.15
CA GLY A 15 -5.50 4.92 17.40
C GLY A 15 -5.40 3.39 17.32
N SER A 16 -6.24 2.68 18.07
CA SER A 16 -6.32 1.21 18.10
C SER A 16 -7.47 0.64 17.28
N SER A 17 -8.14 1.45 16.46
CA SER A 17 -9.33 1.02 15.72
C SER A 17 -9.36 1.53 14.28
N TRP A 18 -9.87 0.68 13.39
CA TRP A 18 -10.08 1.01 11.98
C TRP A 18 -11.47 1.57 11.76
N LYS A 19 -11.55 2.86 11.39
CA LYS A 19 -12.83 3.51 11.07
C LYS A 19 -13.08 3.47 9.57
N GLY A 20 -14.13 2.73 9.18
CA GLY A 20 -14.53 2.62 7.78
C GLY A 20 -15.49 3.74 7.36
N ILE A 21 -15.11 4.50 6.32
CA ILE A 21 -15.99 5.42 5.60
C ILE A 21 -16.32 4.85 4.23
N ASN A 22 -17.53 5.10 3.73
CA ASN A 22 -17.90 4.67 2.39
C ASN A 22 -17.01 5.39 1.35
N HIS A 23 -16.35 4.60 0.52
CA HIS A 23 -15.47 5.07 -0.54
C HIS A 23 -16.28 5.22 -1.82
N HIS A 24 -16.62 6.46 -2.14
CA HIS A 24 -17.13 6.84 -3.46
C HIS A 24 -16.09 7.71 -4.16
N HIS A 25 -14.94 7.12 -4.52
CA HIS A 25 -13.96 7.86 -5.31
C HIS A 25 -14.27 7.70 -6.80
N PRO A 26 -14.45 8.80 -7.56
CA PRO A 26 -14.83 8.74 -8.97
C PRO A 26 -13.71 8.26 -9.90
N ALA A 27 -12.53 7.92 -9.38
CA ALA A 27 -11.37 7.63 -10.21
C ALA A 27 -11.45 6.20 -10.73
N THR A 28 -11.44 6.06 -12.05
CA THR A 28 -11.24 4.81 -12.77
C THR A 28 -10.02 4.94 -13.68
N PHE A 29 -9.53 3.81 -14.19
CA PHE A 29 -8.48 3.82 -15.21
C PHE A 29 -8.87 4.64 -16.45
N ASP A 30 -10.16 4.74 -16.78
CA ASP A 30 -10.66 5.54 -17.90
C ASP A 30 -10.52 7.05 -17.62
N THR A 31 -10.81 7.49 -16.39
CA THR A 31 -10.69 8.90 -15.99
C THR A 31 -9.26 9.36 -15.71
N LEU A 32 -8.33 8.42 -15.54
CA LEU A 32 -6.96 8.71 -15.12
C LEU A 32 -6.10 9.17 -16.32
N ALA A 33 -5.60 10.39 -16.26
CA ALA A 33 -4.64 10.92 -17.24
C ALA A 33 -3.23 10.41 -16.92
N MET A 34 -2.74 9.47 -17.72
CA MET A 34 -1.38 8.94 -17.67
C MET A 34 -1.02 8.34 -19.02
N ASP A 35 0.25 8.01 -19.22
CA ASP A 35 0.72 7.32 -20.43
C ASP A 35 -0.09 6.03 -20.68
N PRO A 36 -0.69 5.85 -21.88
CA PRO A 36 -1.52 4.67 -22.17
C PRO A 36 -0.78 3.33 -22.03
N SER A 37 0.51 3.28 -22.38
CA SER A 37 1.31 2.06 -22.28
C SER A 37 1.55 1.67 -20.82
N VAL A 38 1.86 2.66 -19.97
CA VAL A 38 2.02 2.45 -18.53
C VAL A 38 0.69 2.06 -17.89
N LYS A 39 -0.41 2.71 -18.30
CA LYS A 39 -1.76 2.36 -17.84
C LYS A 39 -2.08 0.89 -18.11
N GLN A 40 -1.86 0.45 -19.34
CA GLN A 40 -2.12 -0.93 -19.73
C GLN A 40 -1.22 -1.92 -18.97
N ALA A 41 0.06 -1.60 -18.80
CA ALA A 41 0.99 -2.45 -18.05
C ALA A 41 0.55 -2.66 -16.59
N VAL A 42 0.03 -1.61 -15.94
CA VAL A 42 -0.52 -1.72 -14.58
C VAL A 42 -1.77 -2.61 -14.56
N ILE A 43 -2.70 -2.41 -15.52
CA ILE A 43 -3.92 -3.21 -15.63
C ILE A 43 -3.59 -4.70 -15.84
N ASP A 44 -2.68 -5.00 -16.77
CA ASP A 44 -2.26 -6.37 -17.08
C ASP A 44 -1.62 -7.06 -15.87
N ASP A 45 -0.84 -6.33 -15.08
CA ASP A 45 -0.23 -6.84 -13.86
C ASP A 45 -1.27 -7.13 -12.77
N LEU A 46 -2.28 -6.27 -12.62
CA LEU A 46 -3.39 -6.49 -11.70
C LEU A 46 -4.19 -7.74 -12.08
N ASP A 47 -4.51 -7.90 -13.36
CA ASP A 47 -5.18 -9.09 -13.88
C ASP A 47 -4.36 -10.36 -13.64
N ARG A 48 -3.05 -10.27 -13.88
CA ARG A 48 -2.10 -11.37 -13.63
C ARG A 48 -2.05 -11.73 -12.14
N PHE A 49 -2.03 -10.73 -11.26
CA PHE A 49 -2.03 -10.93 -9.81
C PHE A 49 -3.31 -11.67 -9.35
N LEU A 50 -4.49 -11.26 -9.84
CA LEU A 50 -5.77 -11.90 -9.54
C LEU A 50 -5.81 -13.38 -10.00
N LYS A 51 -5.36 -13.66 -11.22
CA LYS A 51 -5.35 -15.01 -11.80
C LYS A 51 -4.39 -15.98 -11.11
N ARG A 52 -3.35 -15.47 -10.42
CA ARG A 52 -2.29 -16.30 -9.85
C ARG A 52 -2.52 -16.73 -8.39
N LYS A 53 -3.64 -16.38 -7.75
CA LYS A 53 -3.93 -16.78 -6.36
C LYS A 53 -3.62 -18.25 -6.06
N GLU A 54 -4.10 -19.13 -6.93
CA GLU A 54 -3.93 -20.58 -6.80
C GLU A 54 -2.48 -21.05 -7.02
N TYR A 55 -1.77 -20.38 -7.92
CA TYR A 55 -0.34 -20.64 -8.14
C TYR A 55 0.48 -20.31 -6.89
N TYR A 56 0.25 -19.15 -6.26
CA TYR A 56 0.93 -18.76 -5.01
C TYR A 56 0.66 -19.77 -3.89
N ARG A 57 -0.60 -20.20 -3.74
CA ARG A 57 -1.01 -21.23 -2.78
C ARG A 57 -0.25 -22.54 -2.99
N ARG A 58 -0.14 -23.00 -4.25
CA ARG A 58 0.53 -24.26 -4.59
C ARG A 58 2.02 -24.27 -4.25
N ILE A 59 2.71 -23.15 -4.46
CA ILE A 59 4.16 -23.04 -4.19
C ILE A 59 4.47 -22.57 -2.76
N GLY A 60 3.46 -22.46 -1.90
CA GLY A 60 3.62 -22.04 -0.50
C GLY A 60 4.08 -20.59 -0.31
N LYS A 61 3.86 -19.70 -1.30
CA LYS A 61 4.24 -18.29 -1.19
C LYS A 61 3.04 -17.41 -0.85
N ALA A 62 3.27 -16.39 -0.03
CA ALA A 62 2.24 -15.40 0.31
C ALA A 62 1.74 -14.67 -0.95
N TRP A 63 0.43 -14.61 -1.13
CA TRP A 63 -0.22 -13.95 -2.28
C TRP A 63 -0.26 -12.43 -2.07
N LYS A 64 0.90 -11.78 -2.21
CA LYS A 64 1.11 -10.34 -2.00
C LYS A 64 1.66 -9.68 -3.27
N ARG A 65 1.27 -8.42 -3.49
CA ARG A 65 1.79 -7.55 -4.57
C ARG A 65 1.94 -6.13 -4.04
N GLY A 66 3.14 -5.57 -4.16
CA GLY A 66 3.46 -4.21 -3.75
C GLY A 66 3.75 -3.33 -4.95
N TYR A 67 3.31 -2.06 -4.89
CA TYR A 67 3.58 -1.02 -5.87
C TYR A 67 4.20 0.19 -5.17
N LEU A 68 5.27 0.74 -5.72
CA LEU A 68 5.87 2.00 -5.25
C LEU A 68 5.56 3.09 -6.27
N LEU A 69 4.72 4.04 -5.89
CA LEU A 69 4.37 5.19 -6.72
C LEU A 69 5.17 6.41 -6.28
N TYR A 70 6.01 6.96 -7.15
CA TYR A 70 6.85 8.12 -6.86
C TYR A 70 6.68 9.20 -7.94
N GLY A 71 6.92 10.45 -7.57
CA GLY A 71 6.87 11.61 -8.47
C GLY A 71 6.30 12.87 -7.80
N PRO A 72 6.34 14.03 -8.49
CA PRO A 72 5.93 15.33 -7.96
C PRO A 72 4.51 15.33 -7.35
N PRO A 73 4.21 16.16 -6.34
CA PRO A 73 2.84 16.28 -5.81
C PRO A 73 1.87 16.71 -6.93
N GLY A 74 0.62 16.24 -6.86
CA GLY A 74 -0.40 16.57 -7.87
C GLY A 74 -0.42 15.69 -9.13
N THR A 75 0.51 14.75 -9.31
CA THR A 75 0.56 13.85 -10.49
C THR A 75 -0.43 12.68 -10.47
N GLY A 76 -1.47 12.72 -9.64
CA GLY A 76 -2.51 11.69 -9.63
C GLY A 76 -2.14 10.35 -8.98
N LYS A 77 -1.06 10.27 -8.20
CA LYS A 77 -0.66 9.03 -7.47
C LYS A 77 -1.79 8.46 -6.62
N SER A 78 -2.44 9.28 -5.78
CA SER A 78 -3.58 8.85 -4.96
C SER A 78 -4.80 8.50 -5.81
N SER A 79 -5.01 9.19 -6.94
CA SER A 79 -6.07 8.87 -7.90
C SER A 79 -5.84 7.52 -8.58
N LEU A 80 -4.58 7.15 -8.86
CA LEU A 80 -4.22 5.83 -9.37
C LEU A 80 -4.52 4.74 -8.32
N VAL A 81 -4.18 4.95 -7.05
CA VAL A 81 -4.53 4.02 -5.96
C VAL A 81 -6.05 3.81 -5.89
N ALA A 82 -6.84 4.88 -5.98
CA ALA A 82 -8.30 4.79 -6.00
C ALA A 82 -8.83 4.05 -7.24
N ALA A 83 -8.25 4.31 -8.43
CA ALA A 83 -8.59 3.59 -9.66
C ALA A 83 -8.28 2.09 -9.56
N MET A 84 -7.14 1.72 -8.97
CA MET A 84 -6.77 0.33 -8.71
C MET A 84 -7.74 -0.35 -7.74
N ALA A 85 -8.13 0.33 -6.65
CA ALA A 85 -9.10 -0.20 -5.69
C ALA A 85 -10.48 -0.42 -6.32
N ASN A 86 -10.95 0.53 -7.13
CA ASN A 86 -12.18 0.41 -7.90
C ASN A 86 -12.13 -0.74 -8.91
N TYR A 87 -11.00 -0.92 -9.59
CA TYR A 87 -10.77 -2.00 -10.55
C TYR A 87 -10.75 -3.38 -9.88
N LEU A 88 -9.99 -3.53 -8.79
CA LEU A 88 -9.88 -4.78 -8.02
C LEU A 88 -11.12 -5.09 -7.16
N ARG A 89 -11.97 -4.09 -6.91
CA ARG A 89 -13.07 -4.11 -5.93
C ARG A 89 -12.57 -4.38 -4.50
N PHE A 90 -11.44 -3.78 -4.14
CA PHE A 90 -10.82 -3.92 -2.82
C PHE A 90 -11.12 -2.70 -1.95
N ASN A 91 -11.21 -2.90 -0.63
CA ASN A 91 -11.24 -1.79 0.31
C ASN A 91 -9.85 -1.16 0.39
N LEU A 92 -9.81 0.14 0.64
CA LEU A 92 -8.56 0.85 0.93
C LEU A 92 -8.36 0.89 2.44
N TYR A 93 -7.11 0.70 2.86
CA TYR A 93 -6.68 0.87 4.24
C TYR A 93 -5.61 1.95 4.23
N ASP A 94 -5.97 3.13 4.72
CA ASP A 94 -5.08 4.27 4.81
C ASP A 94 -4.34 4.23 6.15
N LEU A 95 -3.02 4.15 6.05
CA LEU A 95 -2.12 3.96 7.17
C LEU A 95 -1.41 5.28 7.43
N ASP A 96 -1.79 5.98 8.49
CA ASP A 96 -1.10 7.20 8.88
C ASP A 96 0.25 6.86 9.52
N LEU A 97 1.33 7.19 8.81
CA LEU A 97 2.71 7.04 9.26
C LEU A 97 3.30 8.35 9.78
N SER A 98 2.50 9.40 9.97
CA SER A 98 2.98 10.70 10.45
C SER A 98 3.71 10.59 11.79
N GLY A 99 3.29 9.65 12.66
CA GLY A 99 3.93 9.38 13.95
C GLY A 99 5.37 8.88 13.88
N ILE A 100 5.83 8.39 12.72
CA ILE A 100 7.24 7.95 12.51
C ILE A 100 8.01 8.88 11.57
N ARG A 101 7.41 10.01 11.16
CA ARG A 101 8.04 10.93 10.20
C ARG A 101 9.36 11.50 10.71
N GLU A 102 9.45 11.81 11.99
CA GLU A 102 10.68 12.30 12.62
C GLU A 102 11.78 11.22 12.59
N LEU A 103 11.43 9.96 12.92
CA LEU A 103 12.34 8.82 12.83
C LEU A 103 12.85 8.58 11.40
N LEU A 104 11.98 8.68 10.40
CA LEU A 104 12.35 8.55 8.99
C LEU A 104 13.28 9.68 8.50
N SER A 105 13.26 10.84 9.15
CA SER A 105 14.12 11.97 8.77
C SER A 105 15.56 11.86 9.27
N VAL A 106 15.79 11.05 10.31
CA VAL A 106 17.11 10.89 10.96
C VAL A 106 17.76 9.54 10.68
N VAL A 107 17.03 8.60 10.07
CA VAL A 107 17.53 7.27 9.72
C VAL A 107 17.66 7.14 8.21
N GLU A 108 18.84 6.71 7.74
CA GLU A 108 19.01 6.30 6.35
C GLU A 108 18.23 5.00 6.08
N VAL A 109 17.10 5.15 5.40
CA VAL A 109 16.23 4.05 4.99
C VAL A 109 15.58 4.37 3.64
N THR A 110 15.52 3.38 2.77
CA THR A 110 14.89 3.50 1.46
C THR A 110 13.39 3.20 1.54
N PRO A 111 12.55 3.77 0.64
CA PRO A 111 11.14 3.38 0.54
C PRO A 111 10.94 1.87 0.29
N ALA A 112 11.90 1.21 -0.37
CA ALA A 112 11.87 -0.23 -0.61
C ALA A 112 12.04 -1.03 0.68
N GLU A 113 12.98 -0.66 1.56
CA GLU A 113 13.16 -1.30 2.87
C GLU A 113 11.93 -1.14 3.76
N VAL A 114 11.33 0.07 3.79
CA VAL A 114 10.08 0.32 4.53
C VAL A 114 8.95 -0.56 3.98
N SER A 115 8.81 -0.62 2.66
CA SER A 115 7.80 -1.45 1.99
C SER A 115 8.01 -2.95 2.31
N GLU A 116 9.25 -3.42 2.30
CA GLU A 116 9.59 -4.80 2.67
C GLU A 116 9.14 -5.11 4.10
N MET A 117 9.45 -4.24 5.06
CA MET A 117 9.05 -4.41 6.46
C MET A 117 7.53 -4.49 6.62
N LEU A 118 6.80 -3.60 5.96
CA LEU A 118 5.33 -3.60 5.99
C LEU A 118 4.74 -4.88 5.38
N LEU A 119 5.37 -5.45 4.36
CA LEU A 119 4.91 -6.66 3.69
C LEU A 119 5.25 -7.97 4.43
N ARG A 120 6.09 -7.94 5.48
CA ARG A 120 6.47 -9.13 6.27
C ARG A 120 5.30 -9.69 7.09
N SER A 121 4.40 -8.85 7.56
CA SER A 121 3.23 -9.27 8.34
C SER A 121 1.95 -9.15 7.51
N GLU A 122 0.94 -9.96 7.83
CA GLU A 122 -0.44 -9.76 7.34
C GLU A 122 -1.28 -8.95 8.33
N ASP A 123 -0.84 -8.90 9.58
CA ASP A 123 -1.38 -8.04 10.61
C ASP A 123 -0.71 -6.67 10.53
N VAL A 124 -1.52 -5.62 10.33
CA VAL A 124 -1.04 -4.25 10.11
C VAL A 124 -0.42 -3.67 11.39
N ASP A 125 -0.97 -3.99 12.56
CA ASP A 125 -0.46 -3.50 13.85
C ASP A 125 0.90 -4.13 14.17
N VAL A 126 1.04 -5.42 13.85
CA VAL A 126 2.34 -6.12 13.91
C VAL A 126 3.32 -5.52 12.90
N ALA A 127 2.90 -5.27 11.66
CA ALA A 127 3.75 -4.68 10.62
C ALA A 127 4.30 -3.30 11.04
N LEU A 128 3.42 -2.45 11.57
CA LEU A 128 3.77 -1.12 12.08
C LEU A 128 4.76 -1.20 13.23
N ARG A 129 4.49 -2.06 14.22
CA ARG A 129 5.38 -2.22 15.38
C ARG A 129 6.78 -2.68 14.94
N VAL A 130 6.86 -3.67 14.05
CA VAL A 130 8.13 -4.17 13.51
C VAL A 130 8.88 -3.07 12.75
N LEU A 131 8.17 -2.23 11.97
CA LEU A 131 8.78 -1.10 11.29
C LEU A 131 9.34 -0.07 12.28
N ILE A 132 8.60 0.27 13.33
CA ILE A 132 9.05 1.20 14.38
C ILE A 132 10.30 0.67 15.07
N GLU A 133 10.29 -0.60 15.49
CA GLU A 133 11.44 -1.26 16.13
C GLU A 133 12.66 -1.26 15.21
N PHE A 134 12.48 -1.56 13.93
CA PHE A 134 13.54 -1.52 12.92
C PHE A 134 14.17 -0.13 12.78
N LEU A 135 13.34 0.93 12.69
CA LEU A 135 13.82 2.31 12.57
C LEU A 135 14.54 2.76 13.85
N GLN A 136 14.04 2.40 15.03
CA GLN A 136 14.68 2.70 16.31
C GLN A 136 16.05 2.02 16.45
N GLN A 137 16.16 0.75 16.05
CA GLN A 137 17.45 0.03 16.05
C GLN A 137 18.48 0.69 15.13
N ARG A 138 18.07 1.15 13.94
CA ARG A 138 18.96 1.87 13.05
C ARG A 138 19.38 3.23 13.60
N ARG A 139 18.47 3.95 14.26
CA ARG A 139 18.80 5.21 14.94
C ARG A 139 19.92 5.03 15.99
N CYS A 140 19.86 3.97 16.80
CA CYS A 140 20.91 3.70 17.80
C CYS A 140 22.28 3.44 17.15
N LYS A 141 22.32 2.69 16.04
CA LYS A 141 23.58 2.43 15.32
C LYS A 141 24.19 3.70 14.71
N THR A 142 23.37 4.62 14.21
CA THR A 142 23.85 5.91 13.69
C THR A 142 24.43 6.80 14.80
N ASN A 143 23.92 6.68 16.04
CA ASN A 143 24.42 7.46 17.18
C ASN A 143 25.67 6.87 17.84
N GLU A 144 26.00 5.59 17.60
CA GLU A 144 27.23 4.96 18.12
C GLU A 144 28.47 5.20 17.23
N VAL A 145 28.27 5.72 16.02
CA VAL A 145 29.34 5.93 15.02
C VAL A 145 29.75 7.41 14.91
N ASN A 146 29.12 8.30 15.70
CA ASN A 146 29.47 9.72 15.85
C ASN A 146 30.03 10.00 17.24
#